data_AF-A0A7C2IGV0-F1
#
_entry.id   AF-A0A7C2IGV0-F1
#
_cell.length_a   1.000
_cell.length_b   1.000
_cell.length_c   1.000
_cell.angle_alpha   90.00
_cell.angle_beta   90.00
_cell.angle_gamma   90.00
#
_symmetry.space_group_name_H-M   'P 1'
#
loop_
_entity.id
_entity.type
_entity.pdbx_description
1 polymer ?
#
loop_
_entity_poly.entity_id
_entity_poly.type
_entity_poly.pdbx_seq_one_letter_code
_entity_poly.pdbx_strand_id
1 'polypeptide(L)'
;MVAIDTSGPVGAEELRAFLSELRGILEAYPRVRATVMACDAEVHQVWELDQDTLLPHTLKGGGGTSFVPVFRKVEELGLAPSALVYITDGYGDYPARQPGYPVLWVLTKEHRQPPWGRSTVLDR
;
A
#
# COMPACT_ATOMS: atom_id res chain seq x y z
N MET A 1 4.23 7.40 0.13
CA MET A 1 3.34 6.61 1.00
C MET A 1 3.14 5.23 0.41
N VAL A 2 2.87 4.24 1.26
CA VAL A 2 2.61 2.86 0.86
C VAL A 2 1.31 2.38 1.50
N ALA A 3 0.45 1.72 0.72
CA ALA A 3 -0.75 1.06 1.21
C ALA A 3 -0.67 -0.43 0.87
N ILE A 4 -1.07 -1.27 1.82
CA ILE A 4 -1.03 -2.71 1.71
C ILE A 4 -2.45 -3.21 1.91
N ASP A 5 -2.99 -3.85 0.88
CA ASP A 5 -4.25 -4.56 0.96
C ASP A 5 -4.11 -5.80 1.85
N THR A 6 -4.95 -5.90 2.87
CA THR A 6 -4.99 -7.01 3.83
C THR A 6 -6.30 -7.79 3.78
N SER A 7 -7.13 -7.56 2.74
CA SER A 7 -8.42 -8.21 2.57
C SER A 7 -8.31 -9.69 2.22
N GLY A 8 -7.31 -10.04 1.41
CA GLY A 8 -6.93 -11.41 1.09
C GLY A 8 -5.72 -11.88 1.90
N PRO A 9 -5.41 -13.19 1.84
CA PRO A 9 -4.16 -13.71 2.38
C PRO A 9 -2.99 -13.16 1.54
N VAL A 10 -2.40 -12.06 1.99
CA VAL A 10 -1.03 -11.71 1.60
C VAL A 10 -0.11 -12.63 2.39
N GLY A 11 0.60 -13.51 1.69
CA GLY A 11 1.51 -14.44 2.35
C GLY A 11 2.53 -13.67 3.19
N ALA A 12 2.80 -14.13 4.40
CA ALA A 12 3.75 -13.46 5.29
C ALA A 12 5.15 -13.31 4.66
N GLU A 13 5.51 -14.21 3.74
CA GLU A 13 6.74 -14.13 2.95
C GLU A 13 6.70 -13.02 1.90
N GLU A 14 5.59 -12.84 1.18
CA GLU A 14 5.43 -11.79 0.17
C GLU A 14 5.45 -10.41 0.81
N LEU A 15 4.76 -10.27 1.94
CA LEU A 15 4.79 -9.05 2.74
C LEU A 15 6.21 -8.74 3.22
N ARG A 16 6.94 -9.74 3.74
CA ARG A 16 8.34 -9.56 4.18
C ARG A 16 9.28 -9.19 3.04
N ALA A 17 9.14 -9.85 1.88
CA ALA A 17 9.95 -9.55 0.71
C ALA A 17 9.71 -8.10 0.26
N PHE A 18 8.45 -7.70 0.12
CA PHE A 18 8.11 -6.34 -0.26
C PHE A 18 8.64 -5.30 0.74
N LEU A 19 8.39 -5.50 2.04
CA LEU A 19 8.83 -4.55 3.06
C LEU A 19 10.36 -4.47 3.16
N SER A 20 11.06 -5.56 2.87
CA SER A 20 12.54 -5.58 2.77
C SER A 20 13.04 -4.77 1.57
N GLU A 21 12.43 -4.94 0.39
CA GLU A 21 12.77 -4.14 -0.80
C GLU A 21 12.48 -2.65 -0.57
N LEU A 22 11.33 -2.33 0.03
CA LEU A 22 10.96 -0.96 0.40
C LEU A 22 11.99 -0.36 1.37
N ARG A 23 12.46 -1.14 2.35
CA ARG A 23 13.53 -0.70 3.25
C ARG A 23 14.82 -0.41 2.49
N GLY A 24 15.25 -1.29 1.59
CA GLY A 24 16.44 -1.07 0.76
C GLY A 24 16.36 0.24 -0.05
N ILE A 25 15.17 0.57 -0.56
CA ILE A 25 14.92 1.87 -1.21
C ILE A 25 15.08 3.02 -0.21
N LEU A 26 14.49 2.94 0.98
CA LEU A 26 14.58 4.01 1.98
C LEU A 26 16.03 4.23 2.48
N GLU A 27 16.80 3.16 2.65
CA GLU A 27 18.22 3.20 3.01
C GLU A 27 19.06 3.88 1.92
N ALA A 28 18.79 3.59 0.65
CA ALA A 28 19.47 4.23 -0.48
C ALA A 28 19.10 5.71 -0.64
N TYR A 29 17.94 6.13 -0.13
CA TYR A 29 17.44 7.51 -0.23
C TYR A 29 17.03 8.08 1.15
N PRO A 30 17.99 8.48 2.01
CA PRO A 30 17.72 8.86 3.42
C PRO A 30 16.78 10.07 3.63
N ARG A 31 16.49 10.84 2.57
CA ARG A 31 15.53 11.97 2.61
C ARG A 31 14.09 11.53 2.32
N VAL A 32 13.90 10.32 1.83
CA VAL A 32 12.58 9.74 1.56
C VAL A 32 12.02 9.21 2.87
N ARG A 33 10.76 9.53 3.12
CA ARG A 33 9.99 8.97 4.24
C ARG A 33 8.82 8.18 3.69
N ALA A 34 8.45 7.11 4.37
CA ALA A 34 7.32 6.29 3.98
C ALA A 34 6.35 6.09 5.14
N THR A 35 5.22 6.77 5.08
CA THR A 35 4.03 6.33 5.83
C THR A 35 3.46 5.09 5.14
N VAL A 36 3.25 4.03 5.92
CA VAL A 36 2.66 2.77 5.50
C VAL A 36 1.27 2.62 6.13
N MET A 37 0.30 2.14 5.35
CA MET A 37 -1.06 1.85 5.80
C MET A 37 -1.42 0.40 5.47
N ALA A 38 -2.04 -0.30 6.42
CA ALA A 38 -2.68 -1.60 6.18
C ALA A 38 -4.19 -1.39 6.09
N CYS A 39 -4.81 -1.87 5.02
CA CYS A 39 -6.21 -1.61 4.71
C CYS A 39 -6.90 -2.83 4.09
N ASP A 40 -8.13 -3.09 4.51
CA ASP A 40 -9.05 -4.00 3.83
C ASP A 40 -10.32 -3.22 3.40
N ALA A 41 -11.49 -3.44 4.00
CA ALA A 41 -12.62 -2.52 3.96
C ALA A 41 -12.40 -1.26 4.81
N GLU A 42 -11.44 -1.26 5.73
CA GLU A 42 -11.05 -0.10 6.56
C GLU A 42 -9.53 -0.06 6.77
N VAL A 43 -8.98 1.13 7.13
CA VAL A 43 -7.58 1.27 7.50
C VAL A 43 -7.38 0.82 8.95
N HIS A 44 -6.62 -0.26 9.14
CA HIS A 44 -6.37 -0.86 10.47
C HIS A 44 -5.13 -0.31 11.17
N GLN A 45 -4.11 0.05 10.39
CA GLN A 45 -2.81 0.46 10.92
C GLN A 45 -2.21 1.54 10.03
N VAL A 46 -1.58 2.52 10.67
CA VAL A 46 -0.79 3.57 10.02
C VAL A 46 0.51 3.69 10.81
N TRP A 47 1.66 3.61 10.13
CA TRP A 47 2.96 3.77 10.77
C TRP A 47 3.96 4.40 9.81
N GLU A 48 4.99 5.06 10.34
CA GLU A 48 6.14 5.49 9.55
C GLU A 48 7.13 4.33 9.44
N LEU A 49 7.67 4.11 8.25
CA LEU A 49 8.75 3.19 7.99
C LEU A 49 10.04 3.97 7.82
N ASP A 50 10.98 3.71 8.71
CA ASP A 50 12.38 4.13 8.64
C ASP A 50 13.30 2.90 8.72
N GLN A 51 14.61 3.15 8.75
CA GLN A 51 15.65 2.12 8.84
C GLN A 51 15.57 1.26 10.11
N ASP A 52 15.02 1.81 11.20
CA ASP A 52 14.99 1.21 12.54
C ASP A 52 13.62 0.59 12.87
N THR A 53 12.61 0.87 12.05
CA THR A 53 11.23 0.40 12.24
C THR A 53 11.15 -1.12 12.17
N LEU A 54 10.60 -1.78 13.19
CA LEU A 54 10.34 -3.21 13.12
C LEU A 54 9.18 -3.51 12.17
N LEU A 55 9.40 -4.37 11.17
CA LEU A 55 8.35 -4.77 10.25
C LEU A 55 7.33 -5.67 10.98
N PRO A 56 6.02 -5.42 10.82
CA PRO A 56 5.01 -6.27 11.43
C PRO A 56 5.10 -7.70 10.86
N HIS A 57 4.99 -8.70 11.74
CA HIS A 57 4.99 -10.11 11.35
C HIS A 57 3.66 -10.54 10.71
N THR A 58 2.58 -9.85 11.07
CA THR A 58 1.23 -10.03 10.54
C THR A 58 0.55 -8.67 10.43
N LEU A 59 -0.30 -8.51 9.42
CA LEU A 59 -1.20 -7.37 9.32
C LEU A 59 -2.63 -7.83 9.61
N LYS A 60 -3.44 -6.95 10.20
CA LYS A 60 -4.86 -7.21 10.43
C LYS A 60 -5.65 -6.97 9.15
N GLY A 61 -6.67 -7.80 8.89
CA GLY A 61 -7.59 -7.65 7.77
C GLY A 61 -8.63 -8.77 7.71
N GLY A 62 -9.33 -8.89 6.58
CA GLY A 62 -10.34 -9.94 6.30
C GLY A 62 -11.80 -9.46 6.27
N GLY A 63 -12.06 -8.14 6.31
CA GLY A 63 -13.41 -7.56 6.31
C GLY A 63 -14.06 -7.35 4.93
N GLY A 64 -13.44 -7.83 3.85
CA GLY A 64 -13.75 -7.43 2.47
C GLY A 64 -12.73 -6.42 1.94
N THR A 65 -12.94 -5.89 0.73
CA THR A 65 -11.92 -5.08 0.05
C THR A 65 -12.47 -3.76 -0.47
N SER A 66 -11.94 -2.65 0.03
CA SER A 66 -12.18 -1.33 -0.53
C SER A 66 -10.88 -0.53 -0.50
N PHE A 67 -10.50 0.08 -1.61
CA PHE A 67 -9.31 0.91 -1.66
C PHE A 67 -9.59 2.35 -1.22
N VAL A 68 -10.87 2.75 -1.21
CA VAL A 68 -11.36 4.09 -0.81
C VAL A 68 -10.87 4.55 0.57
N PRO A 69 -10.85 3.71 1.63
CA PRO A 69 -10.46 4.14 2.97
C PRO A 69 -9.04 4.71 3.04
N VAL A 70 -8.09 4.20 2.25
CA VAL A 70 -6.73 4.75 2.21
C VAL A 70 -6.72 6.19 1.73
N PHE A 71 -7.43 6.50 0.63
CA PHE A 71 -7.48 7.86 0.08
C PHE A 71 -8.20 8.81 1.02
N ARG A 72 -9.30 8.35 1.62
CA ARG A 72 -9.99 9.10 2.67
C ARG A 72 -9.06 9.37 3.85
N LYS A 73 -8.22 8.40 4.26
CA LYS A 73 -7.29 8.57 5.37
C LYS A 73 -6.18 9.57 5.05
N VAL A 74 -5.70 9.61 3.80
CA VAL A 74 -4.75 10.62 3.33
C VAL A 74 -5.34 12.02 3.49
N GLU A 75 -6.59 12.23 3.07
CA GLU A 75 -7.30 13.51 3.22
C GLU A 75 -7.55 13.87 4.69
N GLU A 76 -8.04 12.93 5.49
CA GLU A 76 -8.32 13.12 6.93
C GLU A 76 -7.08 13.54 7.73
N LEU A 77 -5.92 12.96 7.39
CA LEU A 77 -4.65 13.26 8.05
C LEU A 77 -3.94 14.49 7.45
N GLY A 78 -4.51 15.12 6.42
CA GLY A 78 -3.88 16.24 5.72
C GLY A 78 -2.55 15.88 5.07
N LEU A 79 -2.37 14.62 4.67
CA LEU A 79 -1.13 14.13 4.06
C LEU A 79 -1.06 14.55 2.59
N ALA A 80 0.12 14.96 2.15
CA ALA A 80 0.40 15.32 0.75
C ALA A 80 1.52 14.41 0.20
N PRO A 81 1.22 13.14 -0.10
CA PRO A 81 2.23 12.23 -0.61
C PRO A 81 2.75 12.65 -1.99
N SER A 82 4.08 12.63 -2.18
CA SER A 82 4.67 12.78 -3.52
C SER A 82 4.28 11.64 -4.46
N ALA A 83 3.96 10.46 -3.91
CA ALA A 83 3.36 9.33 -4.60
C ALA A 83 2.75 8.35 -3.57
N LEU A 84 1.74 7.60 -4.01
CA LEU A 84 1.18 6.45 -3.30
C LEU A 84 1.51 5.17 -4.05
N VAL A 85 2.14 4.21 -3.37
CA VAL A 85 2.28 2.83 -3.87
C VAL A 85 1.24 1.97 -3.17
N TYR A 86 0.41 1.25 -3.92
CA TYR A 86 -0.66 0.42 -3.37
C TYR A 86 -0.45 -1.03 -3.80
N ILE A 87 -0.29 -1.94 -2.84
CA ILE A 87 -0.14 -3.37 -3.10
C ILE A 87 -1.48 -4.05 -2.93
N THR A 88 -1.94 -4.76 -3.94
CA THR A 88 -3.26 -5.42 -3.95
C THR A 88 -3.35 -6.40 -5.11
N ASP A 89 -4.35 -7.27 -5.12
CA ASP A 89 -4.78 -7.99 -6.32
C ASP A 89 -5.74 -7.14 -7.20
N GLY A 90 -6.14 -5.94 -6.75
CA GLY A 90 -7.02 -5.04 -7.48
C GLY A 90 -8.51 -5.38 -7.37
N TYR A 91 -8.90 -6.36 -6.57
CA TYR A 91 -10.32 -6.72 -6.38
C TYR A 91 -10.94 -5.91 -5.26
N GLY A 92 -11.37 -4.68 -5.55
CA GLY A 92 -12.09 -3.86 -4.58
C GLY A 92 -12.73 -2.62 -5.20
N ASP A 93 -13.38 -1.82 -4.36
CA ASP A 93 -13.91 -0.52 -4.77
C ASP A 93 -12.82 0.54 -4.84
N TYR A 94 -12.84 1.32 -5.91
CA TYR A 94 -11.88 2.39 -6.16
C TYR A 94 -12.52 3.76 -5.91
N PRO A 95 -11.74 4.77 -5.51
CA PRO A 95 -12.17 6.16 -5.62
C PRO A 95 -12.64 6.48 -7.04
N ALA A 96 -13.76 7.22 -7.14
CA ALA A 96 -14.38 7.57 -8.42
C ALA A 96 -13.46 8.41 -9.33
N ARG A 97 -12.45 9.07 -8.77
CA ARG A 97 -11.47 9.87 -9.51
C ARG A 97 -10.08 9.62 -8.95
N GLN A 98 -9.08 9.71 -9.82
CA GLN A 98 -7.68 9.69 -9.42
C GLN A 98 -7.37 10.90 -8.52
N PRO A 99 -6.62 10.73 -7.41
CA PRO A 99 -6.21 11.85 -6.57
C PRO A 99 -5.20 12.76 -7.28
N GLY A 100 -4.93 13.94 -6.71
CA GLY A 100 -3.99 14.92 -7.25
C GLY A 100 -2.50 14.51 -7.18
N TYR A 101 -2.20 13.29 -6.73
CA TYR A 101 -0.84 12.74 -6.64
C TYR A 101 -0.73 11.43 -7.45
N PRO A 102 0.49 11.07 -7.91
CA PRO A 102 0.73 9.81 -8.61
C PRO A 102 0.37 8.61 -7.75
N VAL A 103 -0.28 7.61 -8.38
CA VAL A 103 -0.56 6.32 -7.75
C VAL A 103 0.04 5.22 -8.61
N LEU A 104 0.84 4.36 -7.97
CA LEU A 104 1.39 3.14 -8.53
C LEU A 104 0.73 1.94 -7.85
N TRP A 105 -0.02 1.16 -8.62
CA TRP A 105 -0.60 -0.11 -8.17
C TRP A 105 0.40 -1.24 -8.44
N VAL A 106 0.83 -1.90 -7.37
CA VAL A 106 1.69 -3.07 -7.42
C VAL A 106 0.80 -4.29 -7.27
N LEU A 107 0.57 -4.97 -8.39
CA LEU A 107 -0.44 -6.02 -8.51
C LEU A 107 0.19 -7.40 -8.30
N THR A 108 -0.58 -8.30 -7.68
CA THR A 108 -0.26 -9.73 -7.65
C THR A 108 -0.39 -10.34 -9.07
N LYS A 109 0.10 -11.58 -9.25
CA LYS A 109 0.05 -12.25 -10.56
C LYS A 109 -1.38 -12.38 -11.11
N GLU A 110 -2.29 -12.82 -10.26
CA GLU A 110 -3.72 -12.83 -10.55
C GLU A 110 -4.34 -11.54 -10.05
N HIS A 111 -4.69 -10.64 -10.97
CA HIS A 111 -5.17 -9.31 -10.60
C HIS A 111 -6.31 -8.80 -11.48
N ARG A 112 -7.00 -7.80 -10.96
CA ARG A 112 -7.88 -6.91 -11.71
C ARG A 112 -7.17 -5.58 -11.99
N GLN A 113 -7.32 -5.09 -13.21
CA GLN A 113 -6.72 -3.81 -13.60
C GLN A 113 -7.42 -2.63 -12.90
N PRO A 114 -6.67 -1.76 -12.21
CA PRO A 114 -7.19 -0.52 -11.67
C PRO A 114 -7.73 0.41 -12.77
N PRO A 115 -8.79 1.20 -12.49
CA PRO A 115 -9.39 2.09 -13.48
C PRO A 115 -8.52 3.32 -13.82
N TRP A 116 -7.49 3.61 -13.03
CA TRP A 116 -6.61 4.77 -13.20
C TRP A 116 -5.28 4.56 -12.46
N GLY A 117 -4.33 5.49 -12.66
CA GLY A 117 -2.97 5.38 -12.14
C GLY A 117 -2.10 4.45 -12.98
N ARG A 118 -0.85 4.27 -12.58
CA ARG A 118 0.06 3.30 -13.22
C ARG A 118 -0.03 1.97 -12.49
N SER A 119 0.11 0.86 -13.20
CA SER A 119 0.20 -0.47 -12.58
C SER A 119 1.47 -1.19 -13.01
N THR A 120 1.97 -2.07 -12.15
CA THR A 120 3.02 -3.06 -12.43
C THR A 120 2.68 -4.35 -11.69
N VAL A 121 3.17 -5.49 -12.17
CA VAL A 121 2.98 -6.79 -11.51
C VAL A 121 4.23 -7.14 -10.71
N LEU A 122 4.07 -7.73 -9.53
CA LEU A 122 5.16 -8.33 -8.76
C LEU A 122 5.65 -9.59 -9.47
N ASP A 123 6.76 -9.47 -10.19
CA ASP A 123 7.51 -10.61 -10.70
C ASP A 123 8.27 -11.24 -9.52
N ARG A 124 8.08 -12.55 -9.32
CA ARG A 124 8.91 -13.36 -8.43
C ARG A 124 10.10 -13.90 -9.21
#